data_AF-A0A955EIE1-F1
#
_entry.id   AF-A0A955EIE1-F1
#
_cell.length_a   1.000
_cell.length_b   1.000
_cell.length_c   1.000
_cell.angle_alpha   90.00
_cell.angle_beta   90.00
_cell.angle_gamma   90.00
#
_symmetry.space_group_name_H-M   'P 1'
#
loop_
_entity.id
_entity.type
_entity.pdbx_description
1 polymer ?
#
loop_
_entity_poly.entity_id
_entity_poly.type
_entity_poly.pdbx_seq_one_letter_code
_entity_poly.pdbx_strand_id
1 'polypeptide(L)'
;MKAIVQRVRSATLHVYGEFRAECGTGLVVLAGIEVPDTERELRWMAEKIVNLRIFPDAEGLMNRSVLDVSGDILLVPNFTVAGDCRRGRRPSFSTAMAPAEASPMFDTFASLVEGFPVQVARGEFGADMLVSIGNDGPVTLILETPRSDAAR
;
A
#
# COMPACT_ATOMS: atom_id res chain seq x y z
N MET A 1 3.42 -8.11 7.02
CA MET A 1 2.66 -7.28 6.08
C MET A 1 3.55 -6.98 4.90
N LYS A 2 3.00 -7.03 3.68
CA LYS A 2 3.69 -6.62 2.46
C LYS A 2 2.95 -5.49 1.79
N ALA A 3 3.66 -4.62 1.12
CA ALA A 3 3.08 -3.55 0.32
C ALA A 3 3.88 -3.32 -0.96
N ILE A 4 3.18 -3.03 -2.05
CA ILE A 4 3.78 -2.42 -3.23
C ILE A 4 3.42 -0.94 -3.21
N VAL A 5 4.44 -0.09 -3.08
CA VAL A 5 4.30 1.37 -3.04
C VAL A 5 4.76 1.94 -4.37
N GLN A 6 3.89 2.68 -5.03
CA GLN A 6 4.17 3.34 -6.29
C GLN A 6 4.02 4.84 -6.12
N ARG A 7 5.03 5.62 -6.53
CA ARG A 7 4.88 7.07 -6.65
C ARG A 7 4.05 7.37 -7.87
N VAL A 8 3.06 8.25 -7.75
CA VAL A 8 2.15 8.58 -8.85
C VAL A 8 2.03 10.08 -9.07
N ARG A 9 1.78 10.47 -10.32
CA ARG A 9 1.28 11.83 -10.66
C ARG A 9 -0.21 11.94 -10.46
N SER A 10 -0.92 10.83 -10.70
CA SER A 10 -2.34 10.69 -10.46
C SER A 10 -2.71 9.20 -10.38
N ALA A 11 -3.81 8.92 -9.71
CA ALA A 11 -4.45 7.61 -9.72
C ALA A 11 -5.96 7.75 -9.56
N THR A 12 -6.72 6.82 -10.13
CA THR A 12 -8.17 6.76 -9.96
C THR A 12 -8.59 5.37 -9.50
N LEU A 13 -9.68 5.33 -8.73
CA LEU A 13 -10.31 4.11 -8.26
C LEU A 13 -11.76 4.09 -8.74
N HIS A 14 -12.12 3.00 -9.42
CA HIS A 14 -13.50 2.62 -9.69
C HIS A 14 -13.83 1.34 -8.92
N VAL A 15 -15.02 1.27 -8.34
CA VAL A 15 -15.54 0.09 -7.64
C VAL A 15 -16.86 -0.30 -8.30
N TYR A 16 -16.95 -1.54 -8.80
CA TYR A 16 -18.06 -2.01 -9.64
C TYR A 16 -18.34 -1.10 -10.85
N GLY A 17 -17.28 -0.57 -11.48
CA GLY A 17 -17.35 0.34 -12.63
C GLY A 17 -17.63 1.82 -12.28
N GLU A 18 -18.14 2.10 -11.08
CA GLU A 18 -18.46 3.45 -10.64
C GLU A 18 -17.24 4.17 -10.09
N PHE A 19 -17.06 5.45 -10.46
CA PHE A 19 -15.99 6.28 -9.91
C PHE A 19 -16.14 6.41 -8.39
N ARG A 20 -15.05 6.18 -7.65
CA ARG A 20 -15.03 6.29 -6.19
C ARG A 20 -14.07 7.34 -5.67
N ALA A 21 -12.87 7.39 -6.21
CA ALA A 21 -11.84 8.29 -5.71
C ALA A 21 -10.80 8.63 -6.78
N GLU A 22 -10.14 9.76 -6.55
CA GLU A 22 -8.95 10.20 -7.27
C GLU A 22 -7.87 10.55 -6.23
N CYS A 23 -6.63 10.32 -6.61
CA CYS A 23 -5.42 10.68 -5.88
C CYS A 23 -4.56 11.49 -6.84
N GLY A 24 -4.13 12.68 -6.43
CA GLY A 24 -3.21 13.51 -7.20
C GLY A 24 -1.76 13.01 -7.10
N THR A 25 -0.81 13.95 -7.07
CA THR A 25 0.59 13.61 -6.80
C THR A 25 0.69 12.95 -5.43
N GLY A 26 1.24 11.74 -5.38
CA GLY A 26 1.11 10.95 -4.17
C GLY A 26 1.61 9.53 -4.32
N LEU A 27 0.99 8.63 -3.56
CA LEU A 27 1.32 7.20 -3.51
C LEU A 27 0.09 6.35 -3.80
N VAL A 28 0.27 5.31 -4.61
CA VAL A 28 -0.64 4.15 -4.62
C VAL A 28 0.02 3.03 -3.83
N VAL A 29 -0.70 2.48 -2.86
CA VAL A 29 -0.22 1.39 -2.00
C VAL A 29 -1.13 0.18 -2.18
N LEU A 30 -0.59 -0.89 -2.78
CA LEU A 30 -1.25 -2.19 -2.82
C LEU A 30 -0.84 -2.97 -1.55
N ALA A 31 -1.74 -3.10 -0.60
CA ALA A 31 -1.45 -3.63 0.74
C ALA A 31 -1.89 -5.10 0.87
N GLY A 32 -0.94 -5.99 1.19
CA GLY A 32 -1.17 -7.40 1.50
C GLY A 32 -0.96 -7.67 2.99
N ILE A 33 -2.00 -8.16 3.66
CA ILE A 33 -1.95 -8.60 5.06
C ILE A 33 -1.69 -10.10 5.07
N GLU A 34 -0.68 -10.51 5.82
CA GLU A 34 -0.22 -11.89 5.89
C GLU A 34 -0.40 -12.45 7.31
N VAL A 35 -0.44 -13.77 7.46
CA VAL A 35 -0.28 -14.40 8.78
C VAL A 35 1.21 -14.39 9.16
N PRO A 36 1.61 -14.05 10.41
CA PRO A 36 0.78 -13.70 11.56
C PRO A 36 0.81 -12.19 11.88
N ASP A 37 0.52 -11.33 10.89
CA ASP A 37 0.53 -9.89 11.10
C ASP A 37 -0.34 -9.48 12.28
N THR A 38 0.14 -8.48 13.02
CA THR A 38 -0.55 -7.86 14.13
C THR A 38 -0.59 -6.36 13.92
N GLU A 39 -1.24 -5.63 14.82
CA GLU A 39 -1.24 -4.17 14.82
C GLU A 39 0.18 -3.56 14.80
N ARG A 40 1.18 -4.26 15.34
CA ARG A 40 2.59 -3.84 15.28
C ARG A 40 3.08 -3.69 13.84
N GLU A 41 2.81 -4.68 13.00
CA GLU A 41 3.18 -4.69 11.58
C GLU A 41 2.46 -3.57 10.82
N LEU A 42 1.17 -3.35 11.14
CA LEU A 42 0.37 -2.28 10.52
C LEU A 42 0.93 -0.89 10.85
N ARG A 43 1.26 -0.63 12.13
CA ARG A 43 1.86 0.63 12.59
C ARG A 43 3.20 0.88 11.92
N TRP A 44 4.07 -0.13 11.90
CA TRP A 44 5.36 -0.02 11.24
C TRP A 44 5.20 0.30 9.75
N MET A 45 4.28 -0.37 9.05
CA MET A 45 4.06 -0.14 7.62
C MET A 45 3.51 1.26 7.34
N ALA A 46 2.56 1.73 8.16
CA ALA A 46 1.99 3.08 8.04
C ALA A 46 3.08 4.14 8.20
N GLU A 47 3.87 4.07 9.28
CA GLU A 47 5.01 4.97 9.51
C GLU A 47 6.03 4.90 8.38
N LYS A 48 6.34 3.70 7.89
CA LYS A 48 7.32 3.52 6.82
C LYS A 48 6.86 4.20 5.53
N ILE A 49 5.61 4.00 5.12
CA ILE A 49 5.05 4.54 3.87
C ILE A 49 5.05 6.06 3.89
N VAL A 50 4.50 6.68 4.95
CA VAL A 50 4.36 8.13 4.98
C VAL A 50 5.70 8.87 5.03
N ASN A 51 6.77 8.21 5.52
CA ASN A 51 8.11 8.78 5.63
C ASN A 51 9.08 8.37 4.51
N LEU A 52 8.65 7.58 3.52
CA LEU A 52 9.52 7.17 2.41
C LEU A 52 9.97 8.37 1.59
N ARG A 53 11.28 8.63 1.56
CA ARG A 53 11.89 9.73 0.80
C ARG A 53 12.05 9.37 -0.67
N ILE A 54 10.95 9.44 -1.42
CA ILE A 54 10.90 9.04 -2.83
C ILE A 54 10.39 10.16 -3.76
N PHE A 55 10.16 11.36 -3.25
CA PHE A 55 9.81 12.56 -4.02
C PHE A 55 11.04 13.47 -4.19
N PRO A 56 11.18 14.15 -5.34
CA PRO A 56 12.30 15.05 -5.59
C PRO A 56 12.28 16.27 -4.68
N ASP A 57 13.45 16.73 -4.25
CA ASP A 57 13.68 18.04 -3.67
C ASP A 57 13.90 19.11 -4.77
N ALA A 58 14.39 20.30 -4.39
CA ALA A 58 14.61 21.40 -5.33
C ALA A 58 15.75 21.09 -6.33
N GLU A 59 16.66 20.21 -5.95
CA GLU A 59 17.80 19.75 -6.74
C GLU A 59 17.45 18.52 -7.60
N GLY A 60 16.22 18.01 -7.49
CA GLY A 60 15.74 16.83 -8.22
C GLY A 60 16.15 15.50 -7.59
N LEU A 61 16.75 15.51 -6.39
CA LEU A 61 17.14 14.30 -5.66
C LEU A 61 15.98 13.78 -4.81
N MET A 62 15.84 12.46 -4.71
CA MET A 62 14.74 11.83 -3.97
C MET A 62 14.98 11.92 -2.46
N ASN A 63 14.60 13.05 -1.85
CA ASN A 63 14.83 13.35 -0.44
C ASN A 63 13.55 13.70 0.33
N ARG A 64 12.40 13.84 -0.34
CA ARG A 64 11.13 14.23 0.26
C ARG A 64 10.18 13.04 0.38
N SER A 65 9.44 13.01 1.46
CA SER A 65 8.34 12.08 1.70
C SER A 65 7.01 12.60 1.18
N VAL A 66 5.97 11.75 1.20
CA VAL A 66 4.61 12.17 0.82
C VAL A 66 4.10 13.27 1.76
N LEU A 67 4.52 13.25 3.03
CA LEU A 67 4.25 14.32 4.00
C LEU A 67 4.88 15.65 3.56
N ASP A 68 6.15 15.61 3.17
CA ASP A 68 6.91 16.82 2.79
C ASP A 68 6.36 17.51 1.54
N VAL A 69 5.70 16.74 0.65
CA VAL A 69 5.07 17.28 -0.57
C VAL A 69 3.56 17.50 -0.41
N SER A 70 3.00 17.26 0.78
CA SER A 70 1.55 17.32 1.03
C SER A 70 0.75 16.50 0.00
N GLY A 71 1.28 15.31 -0.32
CA GLY A 71 0.71 14.43 -1.34
C GLY A 71 -0.41 13.54 -0.81
N ASP A 72 -1.09 12.91 -1.75
CA ASP A 72 -2.22 12.02 -1.49
C ASP A 72 -1.76 10.55 -1.36
N ILE A 73 -2.59 9.70 -0.75
CA ILE A 73 -2.38 8.26 -0.71
C ILE A 73 -3.67 7.53 -1.10
N LEU A 74 -3.59 6.64 -2.09
CA LEU A 74 -4.62 5.65 -2.40
C LEU A 74 -4.20 4.28 -1.84
N LEU A 75 -4.86 3.84 -0.78
CA LEU A 75 -4.66 2.52 -0.17
C LEU A 75 -5.62 1.50 -0.77
N VAL A 76 -5.10 0.41 -1.34
CA VAL A 76 -5.92 -0.65 -1.95
C VAL A 76 -5.62 -2.00 -1.30
N PRO A 77 -6.61 -2.70 -0.74
CA PRO A 77 -6.39 -4.05 -0.22
C PRO A 77 -6.10 -4.99 -1.39
N ASN A 78 -4.96 -5.69 -1.34
CA ASN A 78 -4.53 -6.59 -2.41
C ASN A 78 -3.80 -7.82 -1.87
N PHE A 79 -4.55 -8.89 -1.57
CA PHE A 79 -3.99 -10.14 -1.04
C PHE A 79 -2.98 -10.80 -2.00
N THR A 80 -3.05 -10.50 -3.30
CA THR A 80 -2.16 -11.11 -4.30
C THR A 80 -0.71 -10.69 -4.15
N VAL A 81 -0.41 -9.61 -3.42
CA VAL A 81 0.96 -9.23 -3.03
C VAL A 81 1.63 -10.32 -2.19
N ALA A 82 0.86 -11.15 -1.47
CA ALA A 82 1.36 -12.31 -0.73
C ALA A 82 1.53 -13.57 -1.59
N GLY A 83 1.34 -13.48 -2.92
CA GLY A 83 1.43 -14.61 -3.83
C GLY A 83 2.84 -15.21 -3.95
N ASP A 84 2.96 -16.52 -3.76
CA ASP A 84 4.16 -17.30 -4.08
C ASP A 84 3.99 -17.97 -5.46
N CYS A 85 4.78 -17.49 -6.42
CA CYS A 85 4.79 -17.98 -7.81
C CYS A 85 5.99 -18.90 -8.12
N ARG A 86 6.75 -19.35 -7.11
CA ARG A 86 7.98 -20.14 -7.35
C ARG A 86 7.72 -21.56 -7.86
N ARG A 87 6.53 -22.11 -7.61
CA ARG A 87 6.18 -23.50 -7.96
C ARG A 87 5.05 -23.54 -8.99
N GLY A 88 5.29 -24.19 -10.13
CA GLY A 88 4.29 -24.40 -11.17
C GLY A 88 3.85 -23.09 -11.85
N ARG A 89 2.62 -23.07 -12.37
CA ARG A 89 2.04 -21.92 -13.10
C ARG A 89 0.92 -21.20 -12.34
N ARG A 90 0.44 -21.78 -11.23
CA ARG A 90 -0.64 -21.24 -10.40
C ARG A 90 -0.04 -20.67 -9.11
N PRO A 91 -0.21 -19.36 -8.82
CA PRO A 91 0.26 -18.78 -7.56
C PRO A 91 -0.39 -19.46 -6.35
N SER A 92 0.39 -19.60 -5.28
CA SER A 92 -0.11 -19.95 -3.94
C SER A 92 -0.28 -18.69 -3.11
N PHE A 93 -1.32 -18.62 -2.28
CA PHE A 93 -1.57 -17.50 -1.36
C PHE A 93 -1.60 -17.96 0.10
N SER A 94 -0.85 -19.02 0.42
CA SER A 94 -0.86 -19.66 1.73
C SER A 94 -0.41 -18.76 2.89
N THR A 95 0.28 -17.66 2.62
CA THR A 95 0.68 -16.68 3.65
C THR A 95 -0.32 -15.53 3.79
N ALA A 96 -1.25 -15.35 2.84
CA ALA A 96 -2.27 -14.31 2.92
C ALA A 96 -3.22 -14.60 4.07
N MET A 97 -3.56 -13.57 4.84
CA MET A 97 -4.58 -13.67 5.87
C MET A 97 -5.96 -13.84 5.24
N ALA A 98 -6.84 -14.62 5.89
CA ALA A 98 -8.18 -14.86 5.39
C ALA A 98 -9.00 -13.55 5.31
N PRO A 99 -9.89 -13.37 4.32
CA PRO A 99 -10.68 -12.14 4.15
C PRO A 99 -11.37 -11.60 5.41
N ALA A 100 -11.98 -12.48 6.20
CA ALA A 100 -12.72 -12.11 7.41
C ALA A 100 -11.81 -11.50 8.50
N GLU A 101 -10.54 -11.89 8.55
CA GLU A 101 -9.54 -11.37 9.48
C GLU A 101 -8.78 -10.18 8.88
N ALA A 102 -8.48 -10.24 7.58
CA ALA A 102 -7.73 -9.21 6.88
C ALA A 102 -8.52 -7.89 6.71
N SER A 103 -9.85 -7.95 6.53
CA SER A 103 -10.68 -6.76 6.35
C SER A 103 -10.58 -5.78 7.54
N PRO A 104 -10.87 -6.18 8.80
CA PRO A 104 -10.76 -5.26 9.95
C PRO A 104 -9.30 -4.80 10.20
N MET A 105 -8.32 -5.63 9.86
CA MET A 105 -6.91 -5.22 9.91
C MET A 105 -6.57 -4.18 8.86
N PHE A 106 -7.13 -4.27 7.65
CA PHE A 106 -6.96 -3.24 6.63
C PHE A 106 -7.60 -1.91 7.06
N ASP A 107 -8.80 -1.95 7.65
CA ASP A 107 -9.44 -0.76 8.21
C ASP A 107 -8.59 -0.10 9.31
N THR A 108 -7.97 -0.93 10.15
CA THR A 108 -7.03 -0.47 11.19
C THR A 108 -5.79 0.17 10.55
N PHE A 109 -5.18 -0.48 9.56
CA PHE A 109 -4.05 0.04 8.82
C PHE A 109 -4.37 1.38 8.13
N ALA A 110 -5.51 1.48 7.45
CA ALA A 110 -5.93 2.71 6.79
C ALA A 110 -6.14 3.85 7.81
N SER A 111 -6.74 3.55 8.96
CA SER A 111 -6.93 4.52 10.04
C SER A 111 -5.60 4.98 10.65
N LEU A 112 -4.58 4.10 10.71
CA LEU A 112 -3.23 4.47 11.14
C LEU A 112 -2.55 5.43 10.16
N VAL A 113 -2.74 5.24 8.86
CA VAL A 113 -2.21 6.15 7.83
C VAL A 113 -2.93 7.51 7.86
N GLU A 114 -4.25 7.51 8.04
CA GLU A 114 -5.05 8.74 8.20
C GLU A 114 -4.74 9.52 9.47
N GLY A 115 -4.06 8.91 10.45
CA GLY A 115 -3.53 9.62 11.62
C GLY A 115 -2.41 10.62 11.27
N PHE A 116 -1.86 10.57 10.06
CA PHE A 116 -0.86 11.51 9.56
C PHE A 116 -1.51 12.61 8.69
N PRO A 117 -0.86 13.79 8.53
CA PRO A 117 -1.40 14.90 7.75
C PRO A 117 -1.28 14.65 6.22
N VAL A 118 -2.02 13.65 5.71
CA VAL A 118 -2.14 13.29 4.30
C VAL A 118 -3.60 13.04 3.95
N GLN A 119 -3.98 13.28 2.71
CA GLN A 119 -5.29 12.85 2.22
C GLN A 119 -5.22 11.36 1.85
N VAL A 120 -6.20 10.59 2.30
CA VAL A 120 -6.25 9.15 2.08
C VAL A 120 -7.55 8.76 1.40
N ALA A 121 -7.43 8.10 0.24
CA ALA A 121 -8.50 7.36 -0.38
C ALA A 121 -8.31 5.86 -0.13
N ARG A 122 -9.42 5.13 0.01
CA ARG A 122 -9.41 3.70 0.33
C ARG A 122 -10.12 2.90 -0.77
N GLY A 123 -9.55 1.76 -1.12
CA GLY A 123 -10.23 0.68 -1.81
C GLY A 123 -11.22 -0.05 -0.90
N GLU A 124 -12.07 -0.87 -1.50
CA GLU A 124 -13.10 -1.65 -0.80
C GLU A 124 -12.72 -3.13 -0.80
N PHE A 125 -12.69 -3.74 0.38
CA PHE A 125 -12.30 -5.14 0.52
C PHE A 125 -13.34 -6.07 -0.14
N GLY A 126 -12.88 -7.00 -0.97
CA GLY A 126 -13.75 -7.98 -1.63
C GLY A 126 -14.59 -7.44 -2.79
N ALA A 127 -14.47 -6.15 -3.11
CA ALA A 127 -15.14 -5.55 -4.26
C ALA A 127 -14.32 -5.71 -5.55
N ASP A 128 -14.99 -5.68 -6.70
CA ASP A 128 -14.32 -5.56 -7.99
C ASP A 128 -13.83 -4.12 -8.17
N MET A 129 -12.51 -3.97 -8.31
CA MET A 129 -11.83 -2.68 -8.32
C MET A 129 -11.00 -2.52 -9.59
N LEU A 130 -11.14 -1.38 -10.24
CA LEU A 130 -10.24 -0.92 -11.29
C LEU A 130 -9.43 0.26 -10.76
N VAL A 131 -8.10 0.09 -10.70
CA VAL A 131 -7.16 1.10 -10.23
C VAL A 131 -6.33 1.58 -11.42
N SER A 132 -6.50 2.84 -11.82
CA SER A 132 -5.63 3.48 -12.81
C SER A 132 -4.44 4.11 -12.10
N ILE A 133 -3.22 3.81 -12.54
CA ILE A 133 -1.99 4.23 -11.85
C ILE A 133 -1.09 4.99 -12.82
N GLY A 134 -1.03 6.32 -12.68
CA GLY A 134 -0.10 7.19 -13.38
C GLY A 134 1.26 7.20 -12.70
N ASN A 135 1.99 6.08 -12.75
CA ASN A 135 3.28 5.90 -12.06
C ASN A 135 4.32 6.93 -12.53
N ASP A 136 4.92 7.64 -11.58
CA ASP A 136 5.81 8.78 -11.83
C ASP A 136 7.28 8.39 -11.62
N GLY A 137 8.04 8.28 -12.71
CA GLY A 137 9.45 7.89 -12.69
C GLY A 137 9.80 6.85 -13.77
N PRO A 138 9.30 5.60 -13.69
CA PRO A 138 8.48 5.06 -12.60
C PRO A 138 9.30 4.74 -11.33
N VAL A 139 8.69 4.94 -10.16
CA VAL A 139 9.25 4.55 -8.85
C VAL A 139 8.30 3.56 -8.20
N THR A 140 8.80 2.34 -7.96
CA THR A 140 8.05 1.25 -7.36
C THR A 140 8.91 0.53 -6.33
N LEU A 141 8.41 0.42 -5.10
CA LEU A 141 9.08 -0.24 -4.00
C LEU A 141 8.23 -1.37 -3.45
N ILE A 142 8.88 -2.49 -3.13
CA ILE A 142 8.27 -3.58 -2.38
C ILE A 142 8.73 -3.43 -0.94
N LEU A 143 7.77 -3.28 -0.04
CA LEU A 143 8.00 -3.22 1.40
C LEU A 143 7.52 -4.50 2.04
N GLU A 144 8.30 -4.99 3.00
CA GLU A 144 7.91 -6.06 3.90
C GLU A 144 8.26 -5.62 5.32
N THR A 145 7.32 -5.80 6.24
CA THR A 145 7.58 -5.56 7.66
C THR A 145 8.69 -6.47 8.13
N PRO A 146 9.65 -5.98 8.96
CA PRO A 146 10.62 -6.86 9.59
C PRO A 146 9.87 -7.93 10.37
N ARG A 147 9.96 -9.17 9.93
CA ARG A 147 9.61 -10.30 10.79
C ARG A 147 10.70 -10.31 11.85
N SER A 148 10.31 -10.43 13.13
CA SER A 148 11.31 -10.62 14.19
C SER A 148 12.03 -11.92 13.87
N ASP A 149 13.20 -11.83 13.25
CA ASP A 149 14.06 -12.96 12.98
C ASP A 149 14.52 -13.49 14.35
N ALA A 150 13.79 -14.49 14.86
CA ALA A 150 14.47 -15.57 15.52
C ALA A 150 15.31 -16.26 14.43
N ALA A 151 16.60 -15.94 14.42
CA ALA A 151 17.66 -16.45 13.54
C ALA A 151 17.75 -15.86 12.11
N ARG A 152 18.56 -14.81 11.99
CA ARG A 152 19.59 -14.75 10.94
C ARG A 152 20.92 -15.15 11.55
#